data_AF-A0A9D9CBX9-F1
#
_entry.id   AF-A0A9D9CBX9-F1
#
_cell.length_a   1.000
_cell.length_b   1.000
_cell.length_c   1.000
_cell.angle_alpha   90.00
_cell.angle_beta   90.00
_cell.angle_gamma   90.00
#
_symmetry.space_group_name_H-M   'P 1'
#
loop_
_entity.id
_entity.type
_entity.pdbx_description
1 polymer ?
#
loop_
_entity_poly.entity_id
_entity_poly.type
_entity_poly.pdbx_seq_one_letter_code
_entity_poly.pdbx_strand_id
1 'polypeptide(L)'
;MMGKNNFDIHDDELRIVGQKTLLSESKKPKSRKYTWIAVLALAVLVFISAALFLFDKPVSSPVYEADKQDTLPPLGHYTDTLVEKAYVEHLQDSINDIPLDIYIPHHALPELYMGVPDEQDESIVFATRAADVRADNGKIVGAFVLKGRPLSWGLSKKGYAGIIDGKLNIGVAENSPLFEEATEKEGYFFRQYPLVDNGVMIENEPKGKAIRKALCERNGEVMVVMSRTQESFHD
;
A
#
# COMPACT_ATOMS: atom_id res chain seq x y z
N MET A 1 29.06 26.36 -8.00
CA MET A 1 27.71 26.57 -8.57
C MET A 1 26.93 25.27 -8.38
N MET A 2 25.91 25.31 -7.53
CA MET A 2 25.09 24.15 -7.12
C MET A 2 24.09 23.81 -8.22
N GLY A 3 24.15 22.60 -8.78
CA GLY A 3 23.12 22.08 -9.68
C GLY A 3 21.86 21.76 -8.88
N LYS A 4 20.72 22.35 -9.27
CA LYS A 4 19.41 21.98 -8.74
C LYS A 4 19.06 20.59 -9.26
N ASN A 5 19.03 19.60 -8.37
CA ASN A 5 18.43 18.30 -8.65
C ASN A 5 16.92 18.40 -8.38
N ASN A 6 16.10 18.26 -9.41
CA ASN A 6 14.66 18.05 -9.26
C ASN A 6 14.42 16.63 -8.73
N PHE A 7 14.11 16.52 -7.44
CA PHE A 7 13.66 15.29 -6.78
C PHE A 7 12.26 15.52 -6.15
N ASP A 8 11.33 16.11 -6.89
CA ASP A 8 9.91 16.11 -6.48
C ASP A 8 9.25 14.88 -7.11
N ILE A 9 9.18 13.81 -6.32
CA ILE A 9 8.38 12.61 -6.55
C ILE A 9 7.64 12.37 -5.24
N HIS A 10 6.33 12.15 -5.32
CA HIS A 10 5.46 11.91 -4.16
C HIS A 10 5.35 10.40 -3.86
N ASP A 11 4.92 10.05 -2.64
CA ASP A 11 4.84 8.66 -2.14
C ASP A 11 3.86 7.77 -2.96
N ASP A 12 3.10 8.35 -3.88
CA ASP A 12 2.13 7.72 -4.77
C ASP A 12 2.69 7.37 -6.16
N GLU A 13 3.95 7.69 -6.44
CA GLU A 13 4.58 7.46 -7.76
C GLU A 13 5.47 6.19 -7.78
N LEU A 14 5.34 5.37 -8.82
CA LEU A 14 6.19 4.19 -9.07
C LEU A 14 7.25 4.50 -10.13
N ARG A 15 8.54 4.35 -9.79
CA ARG A 15 9.64 4.44 -10.76
C ARG A 15 10.14 3.06 -11.19
N ILE A 16 10.09 2.78 -12.49
CA ILE A 16 10.85 1.71 -13.13
C ILE A 16 12.26 2.28 -13.42
N VAL A 17 13.31 1.68 -12.85
CA VAL A 17 14.69 2.14 -13.06
C VAL A 17 15.16 1.67 -14.44
N GLY A 18 15.10 2.56 -15.45
CA GLY A 18 15.60 2.22 -16.80
C GLY A 18 15.37 3.21 -17.95
N GLN A 19 14.53 4.25 -17.81
CA GLN A 19 14.15 5.09 -18.97
C GLN A 19 14.34 6.59 -18.70
N LYS A 20 15.03 7.28 -19.63
CA LYS A 20 15.16 8.75 -19.65
C LYS A 20 14.02 9.33 -20.49
N THR A 21 13.19 10.18 -19.89
CA THR A 21 12.22 10.99 -20.64
C THR A 21 12.29 12.44 -20.17
N LEU A 22 12.24 13.33 -21.17
CA LEU A 22 12.47 14.76 -21.12
C LEU A 22 11.27 15.51 -20.53
N LEU A 23 11.52 16.45 -19.62
CA LEU A 23 10.51 17.33 -19.03
C LEU A 23 10.32 18.60 -19.86
N SER A 24 9.05 18.94 -20.12
CA SER A 24 8.60 20.24 -20.62
C SER A 24 8.25 21.15 -19.44
N GLU A 25 8.87 22.33 -19.37
CA GLU A 25 8.55 23.38 -18.38
C GLU A 25 7.27 24.14 -18.77
N SER A 26 6.39 24.39 -17.79
CA SER A 26 5.37 25.44 -17.90
C SER A 26 5.50 26.46 -16.78
N LYS A 27 5.50 27.75 -17.17
CA LYS A 27 5.70 28.92 -16.31
C LYS A 27 4.38 29.39 -15.70
N LYS A 28 4.40 29.73 -14.41
CA LYS A 28 3.37 30.55 -13.72
C LYS A 28 3.42 32.01 -14.18
N PRO A 29 2.26 32.71 -14.23
CA PRO A 29 2.24 34.15 -14.00
C PRO A 29 1.48 34.56 -12.74
N LYS A 30 1.95 35.69 -12.19
CA LYS A 30 1.58 36.34 -10.93
C LYS A 30 0.29 37.17 -11.04
N SER A 31 -0.44 37.16 -9.92
CA SER A 31 -1.17 38.26 -9.24
C SER A 31 -1.92 39.32 -10.07
N ARG A 32 -3.27 39.24 -10.06
CA ARG A 32 -4.18 40.40 -10.04
C ARG A 32 -5.66 39.99 -9.79
N LYS A 33 -6.03 39.40 -8.64
CA LYS A 33 -7.41 38.88 -8.44
C LYS A 33 -8.04 39.05 -7.05
N TYR A 34 -7.53 39.92 -6.16
CA TYR A 34 -8.08 40.04 -4.79
C TYR A 34 -9.14 41.13 -4.57
N THR A 35 -9.54 41.89 -5.59
CA THR A 35 -10.61 42.90 -5.43
C THR A 35 -12.01 42.37 -5.74
N TRP A 36 -12.14 41.16 -6.32
CA TRP A 36 -13.44 40.60 -6.74
C TRP A 36 -13.95 39.51 -5.79
N ILE A 37 -13.09 38.99 -4.91
CA ILE A 37 -13.41 37.89 -3.97
C ILE A 37 -14.25 38.39 -2.78
N ALA A 38 -14.05 39.64 -2.33
CA ALA A 38 -14.80 40.20 -1.20
C ALA A 38 -16.29 40.45 -1.49
N VAL A 39 -16.62 40.84 -2.73
CA VAL A 39 -18.01 41.11 -3.15
C VAL A 39 -18.78 39.80 -3.40
N LEU A 40 -18.11 38.78 -3.95
CA LEU A 40 -18.68 37.44 -4.14
C LEU A 40 -18.93 36.72 -2.81
N ALA A 41 -18.03 36.87 -1.83
CA ALA A 41 -18.19 36.23 -0.52
C ALA A 41 -19.43 36.74 0.24
N LEU A 42 -19.75 38.03 0.13
CA LEU A 42 -20.92 38.61 0.80
C LEU A 42 -22.24 38.15 0.15
N ALA A 43 -22.28 38.05 -1.18
CA ALA A 43 -23.46 37.57 -1.90
C ALA A 43 -23.74 36.07 -1.62
N VAL A 44 -22.68 35.25 -1.50
CA VAL A 44 -22.81 33.82 -1.18
C VAL A 44 -23.31 33.60 0.25
N LEU A 45 -22.88 34.40 1.23
CA LEU A 45 -23.37 34.31 2.61
C LEU A 45 -24.86 34.63 2.75
N VAL A 46 -25.35 35.63 2.01
CA VAL A 46 -26.79 35.96 1.98
C VAL A 46 -27.60 34.86 1.28
N PHE A 47 -27.04 34.23 0.25
CA PHE A 47 -27.70 33.13 -0.45
C PHE A 47 -27.74 31.84 0.38
N ILE A 48 -26.66 31.51 1.10
CA ILE A 48 -26.60 30.34 1.99
C ILE A 48 -27.54 30.50 3.18
N SER A 49 -27.61 31.69 3.79
CA SER A 49 -28.54 31.94 4.90
C SER A 49 -30.01 31.86 4.47
N ALA A 50 -30.35 32.35 3.28
CA ALA A 50 -31.69 32.20 2.70
C ALA A 50 -32.02 30.73 2.34
N ALA A 51 -31.04 29.97 1.82
CA ALA A 51 -31.22 28.56 1.49
C ALA A 51 -31.40 27.69 2.75
N LEU A 52 -30.63 27.93 3.80
CA LEU A 52 -30.77 27.19 5.08
C LEU A 52 -32.13 27.44 5.74
N PHE A 53 -32.72 28.63 5.57
CA PHE A 53 -34.06 28.95 6.08
C PHE A 53 -35.20 28.31 5.28
N LEU A 54 -34.98 27.92 4.03
CA LEU A 54 -36.01 27.35 3.13
C LEU A 54 -36.01 25.82 3.09
N PHE A 55 -34.96 25.16 3.57
CA PHE A 55 -34.79 23.69 3.48
C PHE A 55 -34.86 22.97 4.83
N ASP A 56 -35.52 23.54 5.83
CA ASP A 56 -35.82 22.83 7.07
C ASP A 56 -37.02 21.89 6.88
N LYS A 57 -36.75 20.72 6.27
CA LYS A 57 -37.63 19.55 6.31
C LYS A 57 -36.81 18.35 6.78
N PRO A 58 -37.27 17.62 7.81
CA PRO A 58 -36.58 16.41 8.24
C PRO A 58 -36.74 15.31 7.19
N VAL A 59 -35.68 15.01 6.44
CA VAL A 59 -35.61 13.86 5.56
C VAL A 59 -35.02 12.70 6.35
N SER A 60 -35.87 11.71 6.62
CA SER A 60 -35.51 10.42 7.20
C SER A 60 -34.44 9.75 6.33
N SER A 61 -33.31 9.39 6.92
CA SER A 61 -32.27 8.59 6.25
C SER A 61 -32.84 7.19 5.97
N PRO A 62 -32.79 6.67 4.74
CA PRO A 62 -33.03 5.25 4.53
C PRO A 62 -31.82 4.48 5.07
N VAL A 63 -32.10 3.50 5.93
CA VAL A 63 -31.14 2.47 6.31
C VAL A 63 -30.86 1.66 5.04
N TYR A 64 -29.63 1.72 4.54
CA TYR A 64 -29.19 0.83 3.48
C TYR A 64 -29.02 -0.56 4.09
N GLU A 65 -29.93 -1.48 3.78
CA GLU A 65 -29.69 -2.90 3.94
C GLU A 65 -28.57 -3.29 2.97
N ALA A 66 -27.47 -3.82 3.51
CA ALA A 66 -26.38 -4.36 2.72
C ALA A 66 -26.93 -5.50 1.86
N ASP A 67 -26.88 -5.32 0.54
CA ASP A 67 -27.18 -6.38 -0.41
C ASP A 67 -26.25 -7.56 -0.14
N LYS A 68 -26.84 -8.76 -0.08
CA LYS A 68 -26.11 -10.01 0.13
C LYS A 68 -25.22 -10.24 -1.07
N GLN A 69 -23.92 -9.98 -0.93
CA GLN A 69 -22.91 -10.44 -1.87
C GLN A 69 -23.02 -11.97 -2.04
N ASP A 70 -23.14 -12.40 -3.30
CA ASP A 70 -23.00 -13.79 -3.70
C ASP A 70 -21.74 -14.35 -3.03
N THR A 71 -21.94 -15.35 -2.15
CA THR A 71 -20.85 -16.00 -1.42
C THR A 71 -19.89 -16.64 -2.41
N LEU A 72 -18.80 -15.94 -2.73
CA LEU A 72 -17.58 -16.57 -3.20
C LEU A 72 -17.22 -17.70 -2.22
N PRO A 73 -16.70 -18.85 -2.70
CA PRO A 73 -16.23 -19.89 -1.80
C PRO A 73 -15.24 -19.28 -0.80
N PRO A 74 -15.29 -19.67 0.48
CA PRO A 74 -14.35 -19.18 1.46
C PRO A 74 -12.92 -19.44 0.94
N LEU A 75 -12.20 -18.35 0.70
CA LEU A 75 -10.75 -18.36 0.47
C LEU A 75 -10.11 -19.28 1.53
N GLY A 76 -9.34 -20.29 1.12
CA GLY A 76 -8.59 -21.14 2.05
C GLY A 76 -9.22 -22.48 2.44
N HIS A 77 -10.22 -22.98 1.70
CA HIS A 77 -10.62 -24.40 1.81
C HIS A 77 -10.18 -25.18 0.57
N TYR A 78 -8.93 -25.64 0.60
CA TYR A 78 -8.39 -26.54 -0.42
C TYR A 78 -8.03 -27.87 0.25
N THR A 79 -8.66 -28.95 -0.19
CA THR A 79 -8.20 -30.30 0.12
C THR A 79 -6.84 -30.48 -0.52
N ASP A 80 -5.82 -30.65 0.31
CA ASP A 80 -4.45 -30.95 -0.09
C ASP A 80 -4.42 -32.26 -0.89
N THR A 81 -4.55 -32.14 -2.21
CA THR A 81 -4.38 -33.24 -3.16
C THR A 81 -2.99 -33.16 -3.76
N LEU A 82 -1.99 -33.69 -3.05
CA LEU A 82 -0.73 -34.22 -3.62
C LEU A 82 -0.07 -33.33 -4.69
N VAL A 83 -0.02 -32.00 -4.51
CA VAL A 83 0.74 -31.13 -5.39
C VAL A 83 2.05 -30.76 -4.69
N GLU A 84 3.13 -31.48 -5.01
CA GLU A 84 4.48 -31.16 -4.51
C GLU A 84 5.10 -29.91 -5.19
N LYS A 85 4.47 -29.39 -6.26
CA LYS A 85 4.98 -28.25 -7.03
C LYS A 85 4.45 -26.93 -6.47
N ALA A 86 5.36 -25.99 -6.20
CA ALA A 86 5.00 -24.62 -5.84
C ALA A 86 4.15 -23.95 -6.93
N TYR A 87 3.13 -23.20 -6.51
CA TYR A 87 2.30 -22.39 -7.42
C TYR A 87 1.71 -21.18 -6.68
N VAL A 88 1.14 -20.25 -7.44
CA VAL A 88 0.35 -19.14 -6.89
C VAL A 88 -1.07 -19.25 -7.41
N GLU A 89 -2.02 -19.22 -6.50
CA GLU A 89 -3.42 -19.06 -6.84
C GLU A 89 -3.69 -17.56 -7.06
N HIS A 90 -4.33 -17.22 -8.17
CA HIS A 90 -4.71 -15.84 -8.50
C HIS A 90 -6.22 -15.75 -8.56
N LEU A 91 -6.78 -14.95 -7.67
CA LEU A 91 -8.19 -14.67 -7.56
C LEU A 91 -8.45 -13.21 -7.86
N GLN A 92 -9.64 -12.92 -8.36
CA GLN A 92 -10.08 -11.56 -8.65
C GLN A 92 -11.36 -11.30 -7.89
N ASP A 93 -11.43 -10.15 -7.26
CA ASP A 93 -12.59 -9.71 -6.49
C ASP A 93 -12.74 -8.19 -6.63
N SER A 94 -13.74 -7.64 -5.95
CA SER A 94 -13.93 -6.21 -5.83
C SER A 94 -14.57 -5.85 -4.49
N ILE A 95 -14.14 -4.74 -3.90
CA ILE A 95 -14.74 -4.16 -2.70
C ILE A 95 -15.07 -2.71 -3.03
N ASN A 96 -16.31 -2.27 -2.81
CA ASN A 96 -16.75 -0.90 -3.11
C ASN A 96 -16.39 -0.43 -4.53
N ASP A 97 -16.63 -1.28 -5.53
CA ASP A 97 -16.25 -1.05 -6.95
C ASP A 97 -14.73 -0.94 -7.22
N ILE A 98 -13.88 -1.17 -6.21
CA ILE A 98 -12.43 -1.23 -6.39
C ILE A 98 -12.06 -2.64 -6.82
N PRO A 99 -11.56 -2.84 -8.05
CA PRO A 99 -11.11 -4.13 -8.52
C PRO A 99 -9.80 -4.57 -7.83
N LEU A 100 -9.79 -5.79 -7.30
CA LEU A 100 -8.66 -6.39 -6.58
C LEU A 100 -8.14 -7.65 -7.27
N ASP A 101 -6.82 -7.85 -7.22
CA ASP A 101 -6.15 -9.12 -7.47
C ASP A 101 -5.64 -9.68 -6.13
N ILE A 102 -5.90 -10.95 -5.86
CA ILE A 102 -5.48 -11.65 -4.64
C ILE A 102 -4.59 -12.82 -5.05
N TYR A 103 -3.36 -12.84 -4.55
CA TYR A 103 -2.37 -13.87 -4.83
C TYR A 103 -2.09 -14.69 -3.56
N ILE A 104 -2.31 -16.00 -3.63
CA ILE A 104 -2.10 -16.93 -2.51
C ILE A 104 -1.01 -17.94 -2.93
N PRO A 105 0.24 -17.80 -2.45
CA PRO A 105 1.30 -18.74 -2.75
C PRO A 105 1.11 -20.06 -1.96
N HIS A 106 1.27 -21.18 -2.65
CA HIS A 106 1.17 -22.53 -2.10
C HIS A 106 2.47 -23.30 -2.32
N HIS A 107 2.87 -24.11 -1.33
CA HIS A 107 4.09 -24.93 -1.34
C HIS A 107 5.38 -24.16 -1.70
N ALA A 108 5.47 -22.89 -1.32
CA ALA A 108 6.61 -22.01 -1.58
C ALA A 108 7.14 -21.40 -0.29
N LEU A 109 8.44 -21.06 -0.28
CA LEU A 109 9.06 -20.32 0.82
C LEU A 109 9.20 -18.84 0.43
N PRO A 110 8.84 -17.90 1.30
CA PRO A 110 9.03 -16.49 1.04
C PRO A 110 10.51 -16.11 1.24
N GLU A 111 11.02 -15.24 0.38
CA GLU A 111 12.36 -14.66 0.53
C GLU A 111 12.33 -13.16 0.20
N LEU A 112 13.27 -12.39 0.77
CA LEU A 112 13.56 -11.04 0.27
C LEU A 112 14.73 -11.09 -0.69
N TYR A 113 14.57 -10.41 -1.82
CA TYR A 113 15.59 -10.21 -2.83
C TYR A 113 15.83 -8.71 -3.04
N MET A 114 17.08 -8.34 -3.31
CA MET A 114 17.46 -6.97 -3.65
C MET A 114 17.70 -6.83 -5.15
N GLY A 115 16.89 -6.00 -5.80
CA GLY A 115 16.95 -5.75 -7.23
C GLY A 115 15.73 -6.28 -7.96
N VAL A 116 15.84 -6.41 -9.28
CA VAL A 116 14.81 -7.03 -10.11
C VAL A 116 15.10 -8.54 -10.14
N PRO A 117 14.11 -9.40 -9.83
CA PRO A 117 14.27 -10.85 -9.97
C PRO A 117 14.63 -11.25 -11.40
N ASP A 118 15.32 -12.38 -11.56
CA ASP A 118 15.56 -12.95 -12.88
C ASP A 118 14.25 -13.56 -13.43
N GLU A 119 13.80 -13.06 -14.58
CA GLU A 119 12.57 -13.53 -15.22
C GLU A 119 12.68 -14.97 -15.75
N GLN A 120 13.90 -15.50 -15.89
CA GLN A 120 14.16 -16.87 -16.31
C GLN A 120 14.30 -17.85 -15.13
N ASP A 121 14.24 -17.37 -13.89
CA ASP A 121 14.31 -18.22 -12.70
C ASP A 121 12.97 -18.93 -12.47
N GLU A 122 12.88 -20.16 -12.94
CA GLU A 122 11.69 -21.01 -12.80
C GLU A 122 11.38 -21.42 -11.35
N SER A 123 12.28 -21.13 -10.38
CA SER A 123 12.00 -21.36 -8.96
C SER A 123 11.08 -20.29 -8.36
N ILE A 124 10.93 -19.15 -9.03
CA ILE A 124 10.09 -18.03 -8.58
C ILE A 124 8.67 -18.22 -9.11
N VAL A 125 7.73 -18.54 -8.22
CA VAL A 125 6.30 -18.66 -8.58
C VAL A 125 5.55 -17.33 -8.48
N PHE A 126 6.05 -16.39 -7.68
CA PHE A 126 5.48 -15.07 -7.50
C PHE A 126 6.53 -14.12 -6.91
N ALA A 127 6.60 -12.89 -7.43
CA ALA A 127 7.46 -11.85 -6.89
C ALA A 127 6.73 -10.51 -6.81
N THR A 128 6.95 -9.77 -5.73
CA THR A 128 6.40 -8.43 -5.57
C THR A 128 7.29 -7.56 -4.68
N ARG A 129 7.16 -6.23 -4.81
CA ARG A 129 7.98 -5.27 -4.03
C ARG A 129 7.63 -5.30 -2.53
N ALA A 130 8.64 -5.38 -1.67
CA ALA A 130 8.46 -5.50 -0.22
C ALA A 130 8.56 -4.16 0.54
N ALA A 131 9.63 -3.38 0.31
CA ALA A 131 9.93 -2.17 1.08
C ALA A 131 9.94 -0.91 0.22
N ASP A 132 9.64 0.22 0.87
CA ASP A 132 9.68 1.53 0.23
C ASP A 132 11.13 2.02 0.12
N VAL A 133 11.43 2.69 -0.98
CA VAL A 133 12.74 3.26 -1.27
C VAL A 133 12.58 4.75 -1.49
N ARG A 134 13.39 5.55 -0.80
CA ARG A 134 13.31 7.02 -0.89
C ARG A 134 13.71 7.51 -2.27
N ALA A 135 12.93 8.43 -2.82
CA ALA A 135 13.21 9.05 -4.12
C ALA A 135 14.49 9.92 -4.13
N ASP A 136 14.82 10.57 -3.01
CA ASP A 136 15.91 11.54 -2.92
C ASP A 136 17.30 10.91 -2.91
N ASN A 137 17.44 9.72 -2.31
CA ASN A 137 18.74 9.09 -2.09
C ASN A 137 18.77 7.57 -2.34
N GLY A 138 17.65 6.97 -2.73
CA GLY A 138 17.58 5.54 -3.03
C GLY A 138 17.74 4.61 -1.82
N LYS A 139 17.72 5.14 -0.59
CA LYS A 139 17.82 4.33 0.63
C LYS A 139 16.46 3.72 0.99
N ILE A 140 16.48 2.55 1.60
CA ILE A 140 15.29 1.86 2.10
C ILE A 140 14.68 2.66 3.26
N VAL A 141 13.36 2.80 3.25
CA VAL A 141 12.58 3.41 4.33
C VAL A 141 12.27 2.36 5.38
N GLY A 142 12.60 2.66 6.63
CA GLY A 142 12.40 1.74 7.73
C GLY A 142 13.53 0.72 7.88
N ALA A 143 13.46 -0.07 8.94
CA ALA A 143 14.43 -1.09 9.28
C ALA A 143 14.34 -2.25 8.30
N PHE A 144 15.49 -2.77 7.89
CA PHE A 144 15.58 -3.77 6.83
C PHE A 144 16.77 -4.71 7.07
N VAL A 145 16.52 -6.01 7.00
CA VAL A 145 17.51 -7.09 7.09
C VAL A 145 17.37 -7.99 5.87
N LEU A 146 18.49 -8.25 5.20
CA LEU A 146 18.58 -9.15 4.06
C LEU A 146 19.52 -10.29 4.41
N LYS A 147 18.98 -11.51 4.59
CA LYS A 147 19.76 -12.71 4.87
C LYS A 147 20.79 -12.51 5.99
N GLY A 148 20.31 -12.08 7.16
CA GLY A 148 21.17 -11.78 8.31
C GLY A 148 21.90 -10.44 8.27
N ARG A 149 21.91 -9.75 7.12
CA ARG A 149 22.61 -8.47 6.99
C ARG A 149 21.67 -7.29 7.19
N PRO A 150 21.80 -6.50 8.27
CA PRO A 150 21.04 -5.27 8.42
C PRO A 150 21.53 -4.23 7.40
N LEU A 151 20.59 -3.69 6.62
CA LEU A 151 20.84 -2.66 5.61
C LEU A 151 20.26 -1.29 6.00
N SER A 152 19.30 -1.27 6.92
CA SER A 152 18.67 -0.05 7.45
C SER A 152 18.09 -0.30 8.86
N TRP A 153 17.99 0.76 9.68
CA TRP A 153 17.54 0.70 11.08
C TRP A 153 16.36 1.64 11.40
N GLY A 154 15.70 2.22 10.38
CA GLY A 154 14.63 3.20 10.60
C GLY A 154 13.40 2.62 11.31
N LEU A 155 12.89 3.29 12.35
CA LEU A 155 11.64 2.88 13.01
C LEU A 155 10.40 3.63 12.49
N SER A 156 10.49 4.22 11.30
CA SER A 156 9.47 5.14 10.74
C SER A 156 8.10 4.51 10.49
N LYS A 157 7.98 3.17 10.58
CA LYS A 157 6.74 2.43 10.33
C LYS A 157 6.61 1.29 11.34
N LYS A 158 5.40 1.09 11.87
CA LYS A 158 5.15 0.12 12.94
C LYS A 158 4.80 -1.27 12.42
N GLY A 159 4.26 -1.38 11.21
CA GLY A 159 4.05 -2.67 10.57
C GLY A 159 5.39 -3.29 10.19
N TYR A 160 5.49 -4.61 10.31
CA TYR A 160 6.66 -5.37 9.91
C TYR A 160 6.28 -6.70 9.29
N ALA A 161 7.22 -7.24 8.53
CA ALA A 161 7.26 -8.63 8.14
C ALA A 161 8.66 -9.18 8.39
N GLY A 162 8.74 -10.32 9.09
CA GLY A 162 9.96 -11.07 9.33
C GLY A 162 9.87 -12.46 8.73
N ILE A 163 10.91 -12.90 8.04
CA ILE A 163 11.00 -14.26 7.49
C ILE A 163 12.21 -14.93 8.12
N ILE A 164 11.96 -15.90 8.98
CA ILE A 164 12.99 -16.59 9.77
C ILE A 164 12.67 -18.08 9.72
N ASP A 165 13.68 -18.91 9.45
CA ASP A 165 13.53 -20.37 9.35
C ASP A 165 12.40 -20.79 8.38
N GLY A 166 12.25 -20.05 7.27
CA GLY A 166 11.21 -20.27 6.25
C GLY A 166 9.80 -19.81 6.66
N LYS A 167 9.62 -19.27 7.86
CA LYS A 167 8.32 -18.81 8.37
C LYS A 167 8.17 -17.30 8.25
N LEU A 168 7.12 -16.87 7.56
CA LEU A 168 6.68 -15.48 7.55
C LEU A 168 5.93 -15.14 8.84
N ASN A 169 6.26 -14.01 9.45
CA ASN A 169 5.56 -13.43 10.58
C ASN A 169 5.27 -11.97 10.24
N ILE A 170 3.99 -11.59 10.24
CA ILE A 170 3.53 -10.21 10.01
C ILE A 170 3.00 -9.66 11.33
N GLY A 171 3.25 -8.39 11.61
CA GLY A 171 2.69 -7.78 12.81
C GLY A 171 2.90 -6.27 12.89
N VAL A 172 2.49 -5.72 14.04
CA VAL A 172 2.55 -4.30 14.33
C VAL A 172 3.27 -4.10 15.66
N ALA A 173 4.42 -3.42 15.63
CA ALA A 173 5.17 -3.07 16.84
C ALA A 173 6.11 -1.90 16.61
N GLU A 174 6.30 -1.07 17.64
CA GLU A 174 7.35 -0.03 17.65
C GLU A 174 8.73 -0.67 17.50
N ASN A 175 9.00 -1.69 18.32
CA ASN A 175 10.20 -2.50 18.29
C ASN A 175 9.80 -3.97 18.24
N SER A 176 10.48 -4.76 17.41
CA SER A 176 10.22 -6.18 17.27
C SER A 176 11.55 -6.93 17.40
N PRO A 177 11.63 -7.97 18.25
CA PRO A 177 12.84 -8.78 18.38
C PRO A 177 13.18 -9.54 17.09
N LEU A 178 12.24 -9.58 16.13
CA LEU A 178 12.45 -10.22 14.84
C LEU A 178 13.50 -9.51 13.97
N PHE A 179 13.82 -8.24 14.26
CA PHE A 179 14.91 -7.57 13.56
C PHE A 179 16.27 -8.18 13.96
N GLU A 180 16.50 -8.30 15.26
CA GLU A 180 17.70 -8.93 15.83
C GLU A 180 17.75 -10.41 15.47
N GLU A 181 16.62 -11.13 15.63
CA GLU A 181 16.56 -12.55 15.29
C GLU A 181 16.83 -12.79 13.79
N ALA A 182 16.28 -11.97 12.89
CA ALA A 182 16.60 -12.06 11.46
C ALA A 182 18.08 -11.81 11.20
N THR A 183 18.73 -10.93 11.97
CA THR A 183 20.18 -10.66 11.86
C THR A 183 21.00 -11.87 12.30
N GLU A 184 20.59 -12.56 13.37
CA GLU A 184 21.32 -13.69 13.95
C GLU A 184 21.12 -15.00 13.16
N LYS A 185 19.93 -15.21 12.59
CA LYS A 185 19.54 -16.47 11.94
C LYS A 185 19.59 -16.44 10.41
N GLU A 186 20.31 -15.50 9.84
CA GLU A 186 20.35 -15.30 8.38
C GLU A 186 18.96 -15.09 7.74
N GLY A 187 18.03 -14.53 8.52
CA GLY A 187 16.66 -14.27 8.11
C GLY A 187 16.48 -12.93 7.39
N TYR A 188 15.23 -12.55 7.22
CA TYR A 188 14.82 -11.32 6.54
C TYR A 188 13.87 -10.52 7.42
N PHE A 189 13.92 -9.19 7.29
CA PHE A 189 13.02 -8.30 8.00
C PHE A 189 12.81 -7.00 7.22
N PHE A 190 11.60 -6.47 7.19
CA PHE A 190 11.34 -5.13 6.68
C PHE A 190 10.13 -4.49 7.36
N ARG A 191 10.08 -3.15 7.33
CA ARG A 191 8.96 -2.37 7.88
C ARG A 191 8.07 -1.79 6.79
N GLN A 192 6.76 -1.73 7.07
CA GLN A 192 5.74 -1.16 6.19
C GLN A 192 4.59 -0.54 7.00
N TYR A 193 3.73 0.24 6.36
CA TYR A 193 2.51 0.76 7.00
C TYR A 193 1.60 -0.42 7.39
N PRO A 194 1.21 -0.53 8.67
CA PRO A 194 0.28 -1.55 9.10
C PRO A 194 -1.14 -1.15 8.71
N LEU A 195 -1.90 -2.01 8.05
CA LEU A 195 -3.27 -1.69 7.62
C LEU A 195 -4.32 -2.21 8.59
N VAL A 196 -4.09 -3.40 9.14
CA VAL A 196 -5.00 -4.09 10.05
C VAL A 196 -4.15 -4.81 11.10
N ASP A 197 -4.61 -4.77 12.35
CA ASP A 197 -4.05 -5.55 13.46
C ASP A 197 -5.18 -6.26 14.19
N ASN A 198 -5.11 -7.59 14.25
CA ASN A 198 -6.14 -8.44 14.89
C ASN A 198 -7.58 -8.12 14.46
N GLY A 199 -7.79 -7.85 13.16
CA GLY A 199 -9.10 -7.51 12.59
C GLY A 199 -9.53 -6.06 12.82
N VAL A 200 -8.70 -5.23 13.46
CA VAL A 200 -8.94 -3.80 13.67
C VAL A 200 -8.16 -3.00 12.65
N MET A 201 -8.84 -2.13 11.91
CA MET A 201 -8.21 -1.22 10.96
C MET A 201 -7.27 -0.25 11.69
N ILE A 202 -6.07 -0.05 11.13
CA ILE A 202 -5.12 0.96 11.58
C ILE A 202 -5.15 2.13 10.61
N GLU A 203 -5.41 3.31 11.16
CA GLU A 203 -5.44 4.54 10.37
C GLU A 203 -4.04 4.93 9.91
N ASN A 204 -3.92 5.17 8.61
CA ASN A 204 -2.72 5.69 7.97
C ASN A 204 -3.13 6.76 6.97
N GLU A 205 -2.27 7.76 6.77
CA GLU A 205 -2.55 8.88 5.86
C GLU A 205 -1.45 9.04 4.79
N PRO A 206 -1.07 7.98 4.04
CA PRO A 206 -0.19 8.16 2.91
C PRO A 206 -0.91 9.00 1.85
N LYS A 207 -0.17 9.93 1.25
CA LYS A 207 -0.74 10.89 0.31
C LYS A 207 -1.02 10.23 -1.04
N GLY A 208 -1.98 10.82 -1.76
CA GLY A 208 -2.23 10.51 -3.17
C GLY A 208 -2.95 9.19 -3.43
N LYS A 209 -3.21 8.94 -4.72
CA LYS A 209 -3.80 7.69 -5.22
C LYS A 209 -2.70 6.87 -5.89
N ALA A 210 -2.61 5.58 -5.58
CA ALA A 210 -1.60 4.70 -6.16
C ALA A 210 -2.15 3.28 -6.31
N ILE A 211 -1.51 2.46 -7.16
CA ILE A 211 -1.72 1.01 -7.09
C ILE A 211 -1.25 0.55 -5.70
N ARG A 212 -2.19 0.13 -4.86
CA ARG A 212 -1.91 -0.29 -3.49
C ARG A 212 -1.72 -1.79 -3.43
N LYS A 213 -0.86 -2.22 -2.50
CA LYS A 213 -0.60 -3.62 -2.23
C LYS A 213 -0.44 -3.83 -0.75
N ALA A 214 -0.99 -4.93 -0.27
CA ALA A 214 -0.83 -5.40 1.09
C ALA A 214 -0.29 -6.84 1.09
N LEU A 215 0.64 -7.12 1.99
CA LEU A 215 0.98 -8.48 2.41
C LEU A 215 0.16 -8.78 3.66
N CYS A 216 -0.66 -9.82 3.59
CA CYS A 216 -1.66 -10.14 4.60
C CYS A 216 -1.45 -11.55 5.14
N GLU A 217 -1.81 -11.76 6.39
CA GLU A 217 -1.98 -13.09 6.97
C GLU A 217 -3.41 -13.19 7.50
N ARG A 218 -4.09 -14.30 7.17
CA ARG A 218 -5.44 -14.59 7.66
C ARG A 218 -5.54 -16.06 8.02
N ASN A 219 -5.73 -16.37 9.30
CA ASN A 219 -5.79 -17.74 9.81
C ASN A 219 -4.57 -18.60 9.39
N GLY A 220 -3.37 -18.00 9.35
CA GLY A 220 -2.14 -18.65 8.92
C GLY A 220 -1.94 -18.74 7.40
N GLU A 221 -2.93 -18.34 6.60
CA GLU A 221 -2.80 -18.23 5.14
C GLU A 221 -2.19 -16.86 4.78
N VAL A 222 -1.08 -16.90 4.06
CA VAL A 222 -0.40 -15.70 3.56
C VAL A 222 -0.96 -15.36 2.19
N MET A 223 -1.26 -14.08 1.97
CA MET A 223 -1.73 -13.60 0.67
C MET A 223 -1.19 -12.20 0.38
N VAL A 224 -1.15 -11.87 -0.91
CA VAL A 224 -0.86 -10.52 -1.39
C VAL A 224 -2.08 -9.99 -2.11
N VAL A 225 -2.62 -8.88 -1.62
CA VAL A 225 -3.79 -8.21 -2.20
C VAL A 225 -3.33 -6.94 -2.91
N MET A 226 -3.76 -6.73 -4.15
CA MET A 226 -3.38 -5.59 -4.98
C MET A 226 -4.60 -4.93 -5.59
N SER A 227 -4.66 -3.60 -5.58
CA SER A 227 -5.65 -2.87 -6.37
C SER A 227 -5.26 -2.88 -7.85
N ARG A 228 -6.25 -2.99 -8.75
CA ARG A 228 -6.02 -2.85 -10.21
C ARG A 228 -6.07 -1.39 -10.66
N THR A 229 -6.59 -0.51 -9.82
CA THR A 229 -6.74 0.93 -10.02
C THR A 229 -6.00 1.72 -8.94
N GLN A 230 -5.77 3.02 -9.21
CA GLN A 230 -5.07 3.88 -8.26
C GLN A 230 -6.01 4.33 -7.15
N GLU A 231 -5.72 3.91 -5.93
CA GLU A 231 -6.55 4.18 -4.77
C GLU A 231 -5.81 4.93 -3.67
N SER A 232 -6.56 5.76 -2.95
CA SER A 232 -6.16 6.36 -1.69
C SER A 232 -6.49 5.42 -0.53
N PHE A 233 -6.13 5.81 0.69
CA PHE A 233 -6.50 5.05 1.90
C PHE A 233 -7.93 5.36 2.37
N HIS A 234 -8.66 6.20 1.64
CA HIS A 234 -10.03 6.60 1.94
C HIS A 234 -11.05 6.03 0.94
N ASP A 235 -10.59 5.38 -0.13
CA ASP A 235 -11.45 4.65 -1.07
C ASP A 235 -11.69 3.22 -0.53
#